data_AF-A0A2T2T2V9-F1
#
_entry.id   AF-A0A2T2T2V9-F1
#
_cell.length_a   1.000
_cell.length_b   1.000
_cell.length_c   1.000
_cell.angle_alpha   90.00
_cell.angle_beta   90.00
_cell.angle_gamma   90.00
#
_symmetry.space_group_name_H-M   'P 1'
#
loop_
_entity.id
_entity.type
_entity.pdbx_description
1 polymer ?
#
loop_
_entity_poly.entity_id
_entity_poly.type
_entity_poly.pdbx_seq_one_letter_code
_entity_poly.pdbx_strand_id
1 'polypeptide(L)'
;SLTVEETDDLVVETTRTEETLFTTTYTDAETGQLRLALQVDVTTGRTALDPRHIDASFWSLVARGKTHPMSELEDVLGTFRDPSIEVETGDREIRVYADTE
;
A
#
# COMPACT_ATOMS: atom_id res chain seq x y z
N SER A 1 15.98 -10.11 4.85
CA SER A 1 15.24 -10.28 6.11
C SER A 1 13.76 -10.39 5.78
N LEU A 2 13.03 -11.14 6.60
CA LEU A 2 11.58 -11.31 6.51
C LEU A 2 11.00 -10.90 7.87
N THR A 3 10.01 -10.00 7.85
CA THR A 3 9.21 -9.65 9.01
C THR A 3 7.77 -10.04 8.71
N VAL A 4 7.09 -10.69 9.66
CA VAL A 4 5.69 -11.09 9.54
C VAL A 4 4.93 -10.48 10.71
N GLU A 5 3.82 -9.81 10.41
CA GLU A 5 2.91 -9.22 11.37
C GLU A 5 1.50 -9.73 11.07
N GLU A 6 0.80 -10.22 12.09
CA GLU A 6 -0.57 -10.69 11.99
C GLU A 6 -1.50 -9.63 12.58
N THR A 7 -2.46 -9.18 11.78
CA THR A 7 -3.62 -8.39 12.23
C THR A 7 -4.86 -9.28 12.22
N ASP A 8 -6.00 -8.80 12.77
CA ASP A 8 -7.23 -9.62 12.82
C ASP A 8 -7.67 -10.15 11.45
N ASP A 9 -7.42 -9.40 10.36
CA ASP A 9 -7.88 -9.75 9.00
C ASP A 9 -6.76 -10.05 7.99
N LEU A 10 -5.53 -9.61 8.25
CA LEU A 10 -4.41 -9.66 7.29
C LEU A 10 -3.13 -10.21 7.91
N VAL A 11 -2.46 -11.07 7.16
CA VAL A 11 -1.04 -11.41 7.34
C VAL A 11 -0.22 -10.42 6.50
N VAL A 12 0.63 -9.65 7.17
CA VAL A 12 1.51 -8.65 6.57
C VAL A 12 2.93 -9.19 6.56
N GLU A 13 3.50 -9.38 5.38
CA GLU A 13 4.85 -9.91 5.22
C GLU A 13 5.73 -8.90 4.51
N THR A 14 6.84 -8.48 5.14
CA THR A 14 7.82 -7.59 4.53
C THR A 14 9.11 -8.36 4.23
N THR A 15 9.45 -8.42 2.95
CA THR A 15 10.65 -9.10 2.43
C THR A 15 11.60 -8.10 1.79
N ARG A 16 12.88 -8.14 2.15
CA ARG A 16 13.94 -7.43 1.40
C ARG A 16 14.20 -8.14 0.08
N THR A 17 13.82 -7.53 -1.04
CA THR A 17 13.95 -8.09 -2.40
C THR A 17 15.26 -7.70 -3.08
N GLU A 18 15.74 -6.47 -2.84
CA GLU A 18 17.06 -6.00 -3.27
C GLU A 18 17.77 -5.26 -2.13
N GLU A 19 18.98 -4.74 -2.36
CA GLU A 19 19.74 -4.06 -1.30
C GLU A 19 18.92 -2.93 -0.65
N THR A 20 18.21 -2.15 -1.44
CA THR A 20 17.44 -1.00 -0.94
C THR A 20 15.94 -1.19 -1.09
N LEU A 21 15.51 -2.34 -1.59
CA LEU A 21 14.13 -2.59 -1.96
C LEU A 21 13.47 -3.59 -1.01
N PHE A 22 12.33 -3.19 -0.48
CA PHE A 22 11.49 -4.02 0.36
C PHE A 22 10.12 -4.15 -0.28
N THR A 23 9.56 -5.35 -0.23
CA THR A 23 8.20 -5.63 -0.67
C THR A 23 7.39 -6.06 0.55
N THR A 24 6.30 -5.36 0.80
CA THR A 24 5.30 -5.69 1.82
C THR A 24 4.06 -6.24 1.13
N THR A 25 3.66 -7.46 1.46
CA THR A 25 2.41 -8.07 0.99
C THR A 25 1.39 -8.12 2.11
N TYR A 26 0.14 -7.85 1.75
CA TYR A 26 -1.01 -7.91 2.64
C TYR A 26 -1.91 -9.03 2.14
N THR A 27 -1.96 -10.13 2.87
CA THR A 27 -2.68 -11.34 2.48
C THR A 27 -3.82 -11.54 3.45
N ASP A 28 -5.02 -11.79 2.93
CA ASP A 28 -6.19 -12.14 3.73
C ASP A 28 -5.91 -13.39 4.57
N ALA A 29 -6.04 -13.28 5.90
CA ALA A 29 -5.63 -14.32 6.83
C ALA A 29 -6.52 -15.58 6.72
N GLU A 30 -7.79 -15.42 6.34
CA GLU A 30 -8.74 -16.53 6.23
C GLU A 30 -8.62 -17.27 4.90
N THR A 31 -8.53 -16.51 3.80
CA THR A 31 -8.63 -17.04 2.43
C THR A 31 -7.27 -17.24 1.76
N GLY A 32 -6.22 -16.62 2.27
CA GLY A 32 -4.90 -16.58 1.63
C GLY A 32 -4.86 -15.70 0.37
N GLN A 33 -5.91 -14.91 0.10
CA GLN A 33 -5.96 -14.04 -1.06
C GLN A 33 -5.02 -12.84 -0.86
N LEU A 34 -4.09 -12.62 -1.80
CA LEU A 34 -3.27 -11.41 -1.83
C LEU A 34 -4.17 -10.18 -2.10
N ARG A 35 -4.20 -9.24 -1.15
CA ARG A 35 -4.99 -8.01 -1.22
C ARG A 35 -4.18 -6.82 -1.71
N LEU A 36 -2.88 -6.77 -1.37
CA LEU A 36 -2.00 -5.67 -1.74
C LEU A 36 -0.54 -6.12 -1.81
N ALA A 37 0.21 -5.59 -2.77
CA ALA A 37 1.67 -5.59 -2.76
C ALA A 37 2.20 -4.16 -2.87
N LEU A 38 2.98 -3.76 -1.87
CA LEU A 38 3.63 -2.46 -1.76
C LEU A 38 5.14 -2.65 -1.85
N GLN A 39 5.83 -1.80 -2.59
CA GLN A 39 7.27 -1.78 -2.67
C GLN A 39 7.81 -0.47 -2.13
N VAL A 40 8.85 -0.53 -1.31
CA VAL A 40 9.50 0.62 -0.68
C VAL A 40 10.99 0.62 -1.01
N ASP A 41 11.49 1.70 -1.61
CA ASP A 41 12.92 1.96 -1.73
C ASP A 41 13.38 2.80 -0.53
N VAL A 42 14.13 2.19 0.38
CA VAL A 42 14.57 2.84 1.63
C VAL A 42 15.60 3.95 1.40
N THR A 43 16.21 4.02 0.21
CA THR A 43 17.15 5.10 -0.14
C THR A 43 16.42 6.40 -0.43
N THR A 44 15.25 6.29 -1.04
CA THR A 44 14.47 7.45 -1.51
C THR A 44 13.22 7.68 -0.66
N GLY A 45 12.83 6.72 0.19
CA GLY A 45 11.55 6.71 0.89
C GLY A 45 10.36 6.47 -0.04
N ARG A 46 10.59 6.26 -1.33
CA ARG A 46 9.52 6.14 -2.33
C ARG A 46 8.82 4.82 -2.23
N THR A 47 7.51 4.91 -2.32
CA THR A 47 6.59 3.79 -2.32
C THR A 47 6.03 3.59 -3.73
N ALA A 48 5.83 2.33 -4.10
CA ALA A 48 5.18 1.95 -5.35
C ALA A 48 4.16 0.86 -5.07
N LEU A 49 2.95 1.03 -5.59
CA LEU A 49 1.93 0.00 -5.60
C LEU A 49 2.04 -0.79 -6.91
N ASP A 50 1.96 -2.12 -6.85
CA ASP A 50 1.79 -2.92 -8.08
C ASP A 50 0.29 -3.00 -8.42
N PRO A 51 -0.21 -2.28 -9.44
CA PRO A 51 -1.64 -2.24 -9.76
C PRO A 51 -2.25 -3.60 -10.09
N ARG A 52 -1.43 -4.61 -10.44
CA ARG A 52 -1.89 -5.98 -10.70
C ARG A 52 -2.23 -6.75 -9.43
N HIS A 53 -1.75 -6.28 -8.28
CA HIS A 53 -1.91 -6.93 -6.98
C HIS A 53 -2.70 -6.06 -5.99
N ILE A 54 -3.52 -5.15 -6.50
CA ILE A 54 -4.43 -4.34 -5.69
C ILE A 54 -5.83 -4.93 -5.79
N ASP A 55 -6.36 -5.42 -4.68
CA ASP A 55 -7.77 -5.76 -4.58
C ASP A 55 -8.59 -4.49 -4.36
N ALA A 56 -9.03 -3.88 -5.46
CA ALA A 56 -9.82 -2.65 -5.46
C ALA A 56 -11.19 -2.77 -4.76
N SER A 57 -11.67 -3.99 -4.51
CA SER A 57 -12.91 -4.23 -3.76
C SER A 57 -12.69 -4.31 -2.25
N PHE A 58 -11.45 -4.56 -1.83
CA PHE A 58 -11.06 -4.68 -0.44
C PHE A 58 -10.58 -3.35 0.15
N TRP A 59 -9.81 -2.58 -0.63
CA TRP A 59 -9.21 -1.31 -0.19
C TRP A 59 -10.04 -0.09 -0.59
N SER A 60 -10.03 0.91 0.28
CA SER A 60 -10.51 2.27 -0.02
C SER A 60 -9.33 3.20 -0.29
N LEU A 61 -9.44 4.08 -1.28
CA LEU A 61 -8.45 5.12 -1.53
C LEU A 61 -8.82 6.38 -0.74
N VAL A 62 -7.87 6.95 -0.02
CA VAL A 62 -8.07 8.23 0.68
C VAL A 62 -7.00 9.21 0.24
N ALA A 63 -7.42 10.38 -0.23
CA ALA A 63 -6.51 11.46 -0.60
C ALA A 63 -7.06 12.80 -0.14
N ARG A 64 -6.22 13.64 0.47
CA ARG A 64 -6.60 14.97 1.00
C ARG A 64 -7.86 14.93 1.89
N GLY A 65 -7.96 13.90 2.74
CA GLY A 65 -9.09 13.68 3.65
C GLY A 65 -10.41 13.28 2.97
N LYS A 66 -10.37 12.88 1.70
CA LYS A 66 -11.54 12.42 0.94
C LYS A 66 -11.35 10.98 0.50
N THR A 67 -12.42 10.19 0.59
CA THR A 67 -12.46 8.83 0.05
C THR A 67 -12.74 8.88 -1.45
N HIS A 68 -11.99 8.09 -2.21
CA HIS A 68 -12.09 7.91 -3.65
C HIS A 68 -12.32 6.43 -3.96
N PRO A 69 -13.01 6.10 -5.06
CA PRO A 69 -12.99 4.73 -5.56
C PRO A 69 -11.58 4.37 -6.03
N MET A 70 -11.16 3.12 -5.83
CA MET A 70 -9.84 2.63 -6.26
C MET A 70 -9.61 2.73 -7.77
N SER A 71 -10.67 2.83 -8.58
CA SER A 71 -10.58 3.11 -10.01
C SER A 71 -9.97 4.49 -10.33
N GLU A 72 -9.96 5.42 -9.38
CA GLU A 72 -9.34 6.75 -9.51
C GLU A 72 -7.88 6.79 -9.04
N LEU A 73 -7.25 5.65 -8.69
CA LEU A 73 -5.91 5.64 -8.11
C LEU A 73 -4.86 6.37 -8.96
N GLU A 74 -4.82 6.10 -10.26
CA GLU A 74 -3.87 6.76 -11.17
C GLU A 74 -4.10 8.26 -11.25
N ASP A 75 -5.36 8.68 -11.35
CA ASP A 75 -5.75 10.09 -11.39
C ASP A 75 -5.36 10.81 -10.08
N VAL A 76 -5.64 10.19 -8.94
CA VAL A 76 -5.29 10.69 -7.61
C VAL A 76 -3.78 10.85 -7.46
N LEU A 77 -3.00 9.81 -7.77
CA LEU A 77 -1.54 9.85 -7.72
C LEU A 77 -0.98 10.94 -8.63
N GLY A 78 -1.56 11.12 -9.82
CA GLY A 78 -1.19 12.19 -10.76
C GLY A 78 -1.42 13.61 -10.25
N THR A 79 -2.23 13.80 -9.20
CA THR A 79 -2.44 15.12 -8.58
C THR A 79 -1.34 15.52 -7.59
N PHE A 80 -0.42 14.61 -7.26
CA PHE A 80 0.71 14.85 -6.35
C PHE A 80 2.01 14.90 -7.14
N ARG A 81 2.86 15.88 -6.81
CA ARG A 81 4.19 15.98 -7.43
C ARG A 81 5.12 14.85 -6.96
N ASP A 82 5.03 14.50 -5.68
CA ASP A 82 5.80 13.44 -5.04
C ASP A 82 4.85 12.79 -4.01
N PRO A 83 4.05 11.79 -4.41
CA PRO A 83 3.10 11.12 -3.53
C PRO A 83 3.81 10.19 -2.56
N SER A 84 3.39 10.24 -1.31
CA SER A 84 3.63 9.22 -0.30
C SER A 84 2.38 8.37 -0.11
N ILE A 85 2.60 7.08 0.13
CA ILE A 85 1.56 6.06 0.26
C ILE A 85 1.70 5.40 1.61
N GLU A 86 0.61 5.37 2.36
CA GLU A 86 0.49 4.69 3.64
C GLU A 86 -0.68 3.69 3.57
N VAL A 87 -0.50 2.53 4.19
CA VAL A 87 -1.51 1.47 4.23
C VAL A 87 -1.97 1.28 5.67
N GLU A 88 -3.25 1.53 5.89
CA GLU A 88 -3.92 1.43 7.19
C GLU A 88 -4.80 0.19 7.18
N THR A 89 -4.34 -0.87 7.86
CA THR A 89 -5.00 -2.18 7.82
C THR A 89 -6.33 -2.20 8.56
N GLY A 90 -6.45 -1.44 9.66
CA GLY A 90 -7.66 -1.41 10.49
C GLY A 90 -8.90 -0.88 9.75
N ASP A 91 -8.73 0.18 8.97
CA ASP A 91 -9.80 0.80 8.18
C ASP A 91 -9.81 0.34 6.71
N ARG A 92 -8.84 -0.49 6.31
CA ARG A 92 -8.61 -0.95 4.93
C ARG A 92 -8.44 0.23 3.97
N GLU A 93 -7.60 1.17 4.35
CA GLU A 93 -7.34 2.37 3.57
C GLU A 93 -5.93 2.37 2.96
N ILE A 94 -5.85 2.84 1.71
CA ILE A 94 -4.63 3.28 1.07
C ILE A 94 -4.68 4.81 1.07
N ARG A 95 -3.83 5.43 1.89
CA ARG A 95 -3.76 6.88 2.03
C ARG A 95 -2.68 7.45 1.14
N VAL A 96 -3.02 8.48 0.38
CA VAL A 96 -2.10 9.21 -0.50
C VAL A 96 -2.02 10.66 -0.05
N TYR A 97 -0.81 11.12 0.22
CA TYR A 97 -0.49 12.49 0.62
C TYR A 97 0.80 12.97 -0.07
N ALA A 98 1.07 14.28 -0.02
CA ALA A 98 2.37 14.80 -0.44
C ALA A 98 3.36 14.64 0.72
N ASP A 99 4.58 14.17 0.45
CA ASP A 99 5.66 14.22 1.44
C ASP A 99 6.11 15.67 1.62
N THR A 100 5.33 16.46 2.37
CA THR A 100 5.64 17.74 3.05
C THR A 100 4.36 18.57 3.30
N GLU A 101 4.09 18.85 4.57
CA GLU A 101 4.22 20.22 5.09
C GLU A 101 5.47 20.28 5.99
#